data_AF-A0A2G9N4Y0-F1
#
_entry.id   AF-A0A2G9N4Y0-F1
#
_cell.length_a   1.000
_cell.length_b   1.000
_cell.length_c   1.000
_cell.angle_alpha   90.00
_cell.angle_beta   90.00
_cell.angle_gamma   90.00
#
_symmetry.space_group_name_H-M   'P 1'
#
loop_
_entity.id
_entity.type
_entity.pdbx_description
1 polymer ?
#
loop_
_entity_poly.entity_id
_entity_poly.type
_entity_poly.pdbx_seq_one_letter_code
_entity_poly.pdbx_strand_id
1 'polypeptide(L)'
;MRFVKICIFMVIAALPSLANAAIYGDEAFVDGFVTDQRLVDSVDSFLETTNTTLALAVLNNTEDIAADAEFYYNLSKADITIVYDFGDNKIAIAKPREREVLSDQKINQLLDGRQSQKTFIVDAGDANLYLLNLVEDIKTELRSGEKIYGVCSIIKDGYCNESCYDDLDCDCGNGICEYHENYITCQKDCKKTSEYGCAILSDNYCDKNCPLTDIDCSFGSLSEKTFDIAKKKRTTAVVLQAVIGALLFMLVVILIYVLEKNKGFKKPQ
;
A
#
# COMPACT_ATOMS: atom_id res chain seq x y z
N MET A 1 -4.89 -28.41 -29.82
CA MET A 1 -3.85 -27.66 -29.09
C MET A 1 -3.67 -26.31 -29.75
N ARG A 2 -4.34 -25.27 -29.25
CA ARG A 2 -4.07 -23.89 -29.64
C ARG A 2 -2.85 -23.44 -28.84
N PHE A 3 -1.75 -23.14 -29.51
CA PHE A 3 -0.63 -22.45 -28.89
C PHE A 3 -1.09 -21.02 -28.58
N VAL A 4 -1.44 -20.77 -27.32
CA VAL A 4 -1.52 -19.40 -26.80
C VAL A 4 -0.10 -18.84 -26.91
N LYS A 5 0.11 -17.92 -27.85
CA LYS A 5 1.31 -17.09 -27.86
C LYS A 5 1.20 -16.19 -26.63
N ILE A 6 1.72 -16.66 -25.50
CA ILE A 6 1.97 -15.81 -24.35
C ILE A 6 3.16 -14.94 -24.74
N CYS A 7 2.88 -13.81 -25.38
CA CYS A 7 3.84 -12.73 -25.44
C CYS A 7 3.85 -12.09 -24.05
N ILE A 8 4.74 -12.56 -23.18
CA ILE A 8 5.04 -11.87 -21.92
C ILE A 8 5.78 -10.59 -22.30
N PHE A 9 5.06 -9.55 -22.68
CA PHE A 9 5.56 -8.19 -22.67
C PHE A 9 5.29 -7.63 -21.29
N MET A 10 6.32 -7.77 -20.45
CA MET A 10 6.36 -7.14 -19.14
C MET A 10 6.48 -5.62 -19.40
N VAL A 11 5.38 -4.88 -19.33
CA VAL A 11 5.44 -3.42 -19.19
C VAL A 11 6.00 -3.16 -17.79
N ILE A 12 7.34 -3.20 -17.69
CA ILE A 12 8.08 -2.82 -16.49
C ILE A 12 8.06 -1.30 -16.43
N ALA A 13 6.95 -0.73 -15.97
CA ALA A 13 7.02 0.54 -15.29
C ALA A 13 7.59 0.25 -13.88
N ALA A 14 8.89 0.52 -13.72
CA ALA A 14 9.70 0.40 -12.50
C ALA A 14 10.47 -0.93 -12.25
N LEU A 15 11.76 -0.74 -11.94
CA LEU A 15 12.83 -1.72 -11.78
C LEU A 15 12.46 -2.96 -10.94
N PRO A 16 12.90 -4.18 -11.34
CA PRO A 16 12.46 -5.47 -10.79
C PRO A 16 13.00 -5.84 -9.39
N SER A 17 13.49 -4.88 -8.59
CA SER A 17 14.01 -5.19 -7.24
C SER A 17 13.18 -4.64 -6.09
N LEU A 18 12.18 -3.80 -6.34
CA LEU A 18 11.39 -3.15 -5.27
C LEU A 18 9.93 -2.84 -5.63
N ALA A 19 9.42 -3.27 -6.79
CA ALA A 19 8.02 -3.04 -7.14
C ALA A 19 7.12 -4.03 -6.39
N ASN A 20 6.57 -3.58 -5.26
CA ASN A 20 5.74 -4.40 -4.37
C ASN A 20 4.28 -4.51 -4.85
N ALA A 21 3.91 -3.80 -5.92
CA ALA A 21 2.65 -3.92 -6.62
C ALA A 21 2.92 -4.01 -8.13
N ALA A 22 2.15 -4.85 -8.81
CA ALA A 22 2.29 -5.08 -10.24
C ALA A 22 0.92 -5.23 -10.90
N ILE A 23 0.76 -4.54 -12.03
CA ILE A 23 -0.39 -4.70 -12.92
C ILE A 23 0.05 -5.51 -14.14
N TYR A 24 -0.61 -6.61 -14.42
CA TYR A 24 -0.35 -7.49 -15.56
C TYR A 24 -1.51 -7.41 -16.56
N GLY A 25 -1.21 -7.44 -17.87
CA GLY A 25 -2.24 -7.57 -18.91
C GLY A 25 -1.65 -7.59 -20.32
N ASP A 26 -2.51 -7.84 -21.31
CA ASP A 26 -2.17 -7.71 -22.74
C ASP A 26 -2.05 -6.22 -23.11
N GLU A 27 -1.04 -5.82 -23.90
CA GLU A 27 -0.70 -4.41 -24.21
C GLU A 27 -1.94 -3.61 -24.67
N ALA A 28 -2.74 -4.19 -25.57
CA ALA A 28 -3.91 -3.53 -26.12
C ALA A 28 -5.01 -3.26 -25.07
N PHE A 29 -5.03 -4.04 -23.99
CA PHE A 29 -5.99 -3.92 -22.91
C PHE A 29 -5.44 -3.07 -21.76
N VAL A 30 -4.15 -3.22 -21.45
CA VAL A 30 -3.44 -2.42 -20.46
C VAL A 30 -3.54 -0.94 -20.83
N ASP A 31 -3.35 -0.56 -22.09
CA ASP A 31 -3.44 0.83 -22.53
C ASP A 31 -4.86 1.43 -22.39
N GLY A 32 -5.91 0.62 -22.39
CA GLY A 32 -7.28 1.09 -22.14
C GLY A 32 -7.63 1.14 -20.65
N PHE A 33 -7.14 0.16 -19.89
CA PHE A 33 -7.56 -0.10 -18.51
C PHE A 33 -6.66 0.63 -17.49
N VAL A 34 -5.35 0.65 -17.72
CA VAL A 34 -4.33 1.27 -16.86
C VAL A 34 -4.27 2.80 -17.04
N THR A 35 -5.08 3.37 -17.93
CA THR A 35 -5.20 4.83 -18.03
C THR A 35 -6.01 5.47 -16.91
N ASP A 36 -6.78 4.69 -16.13
CA ASP A 36 -7.42 5.24 -14.93
C ASP A 36 -6.39 5.38 -13.80
N GLN A 37 -5.82 6.58 -13.71
CA GLN A 37 -4.86 6.95 -12.69
C GLN A 37 -5.35 6.64 -11.26
N ARG A 38 -6.66 6.67 -11.00
CA ARG A 38 -7.21 6.37 -9.66
C ARG A 38 -6.98 4.94 -9.24
N LEU A 39 -7.07 3.98 -10.18
CA LEU A 39 -6.81 2.58 -9.90
C LEU A 39 -5.32 2.36 -9.62
N VAL A 40 -4.45 3.00 -10.39
CA VAL A 40 -3.00 2.97 -10.16
C VAL A 40 -2.66 3.56 -8.79
N ASP A 41 -3.17 4.75 -8.47
CA ASP A 41 -2.95 5.41 -7.17
C ASP A 41 -3.49 4.56 -6.01
N SER A 42 -4.64 3.89 -6.19
CA SER A 42 -5.20 3.00 -5.16
C SER A 42 -4.32 1.79 -4.92
N VAL A 43 -3.84 1.14 -5.99
CA VAL A 43 -2.90 0.00 -5.91
C VAL A 43 -1.56 0.41 -5.29
N ASP A 44 -1.02 1.57 -5.67
CA ASP A 44 0.21 2.10 -5.07
C ASP A 44 0.01 2.41 -3.58
N SER A 45 -1.09 3.08 -3.23
CA SER A 45 -1.43 3.39 -1.83
C SER A 45 -1.71 2.14 -0.99
N PHE A 46 -2.13 1.03 -1.60
CA PHE A 46 -2.38 -0.23 -0.92
C PHE A 46 -1.13 -0.69 -0.16
N LEU A 47 0.04 -0.55 -0.77
CA LEU A 47 1.32 -0.91 -0.18
C LEU A 47 1.74 0.01 0.95
N GLU A 48 1.48 1.31 0.81
CA GLU A 48 1.82 2.29 1.84
C GLU A 48 0.96 2.11 3.09
N THR A 49 -0.22 1.51 2.91
CA THR A 49 -1.25 1.46 3.93
C THR A 49 -1.48 0.08 4.52
N THR A 50 -0.94 -0.97 3.89
CA THR A 50 -1.04 -2.35 4.34
C THR A 50 0.36 -2.97 4.29
N ASN A 51 0.71 -3.82 5.26
CA ASN A 51 1.96 -4.60 5.22
C ASN A 51 1.80 -5.86 4.32
N THR A 52 1.05 -5.72 3.23
CA THR A 52 0.59 -6.80 2.34
C THR A 52 0.88 -6.40 0.90
N THR A 53 1.40 -7.34 0.11
CA THR A 53 1.66 -7.12 -1.32
C THR A 53 0.45 -7.47 -2.17
N LEU A 54 0.15 -6.67 -3.19
CA LEU A 54 -1.00 -6.82 -4.08
C LEU A 54 -0.55 -6.89 -5.54
N ALA A 55 -1.02 -7.91 -6.26
CA ALA A 55 -0.91 -8.00 -7.72
C ALA A 55 -2.29 -7.93 -8.35
N LEU A 56 -2.41 -7.23 -9.47
CA LEU A 56 -3.64 -7.14 -10.27
C LEU A 56 -3.34 -7.63 -11.69
N ALA A 57 -4.09 -8.59 -12.21
CA ALA A 57 -4.01 -9.01 -13.60
C ALA A 57 -5.35 -8.78 -14.31
N VAL A 58 -5.30 -8.22 -15.51
CA VAL A 58 -6.46 -7.99 -16.36
C VAL A 58 -6.30 -8.81 -17.64
N LEU A 59 -7.23 -9.73 -17.87
CA LEU A 59 -7.23 -10.70 -18.96
C LEU A 59 -8.44 -10.47 -19.87
N ASN A 60 -8.40 -11.09 -21.05
CA ASN A 60 -9.48 -11.03 -22.02
C ASN A 60 -9.84 -12.46 -22.49
N ASN A 61 -10.98 -12.96 -22.04
CA ASN A 61 -11.53 -14.29 -22.31
C ASN A 61 -10.62 -15.42 -21.82
N THR A 62 -10.68 -15.72 -20.53
CA THR A 62 -10.06 -16.92 -19.96
C THR A 62 -11.04 -18.10 -19.91
N GLU A 63 -10.51 -19.28 -20.21
CA GLU A 63 -11.25 -20.54 -20.07
C GLU A 63 -11.44 -20.89 -18.59
N ASP A 64 -10.45 -20.60 -17.74
CA ASP A 64 -10.45 -20.90 -16.31
C ASP A 64 -9.71 -19.81 -15.51
N ILE A 65 -10.50 -18.86 -15.02
CA ILE A 65 -9.98 -17.73 -14.24
C ILE A 65 -9.31 -18.15 -12.92
N ALA A 66 -9.68 -19.30 -12.36
CA ALA A 66 -9.06 -19.78 -11.12
C ALA A 66 -7.64 -20.31 -11.39
N ALA A 67 -7.45 -21.04 -12.49
CA ALA A 67 -6.13 -21.50 -12.93
C ALA A 67 -5.21 -20.31 -13.27
N ASP A 68 -5.75 -19.28 -13.93
CA ASP A 68 -4.98 -18.07 -14.22
C ASP A 68 -4.64 -17.28 -12.95
N ALA A 69 -5.55 -17.19 -11.98
CA ALA A 69 -5.26 -16.58 -10.69
C ALA A 69 -4.13 -17.29 -9.94
N GLU A 70 -4.11 -18.61 -9.96
CA GLU A 70 -3.01 -19.41 -9.41
C GLU A 70 -1.69 -19.18 -10.17
N PHE A 71 -1.74 -19.08 -11.51
CA PHE A 71 -0.57 -18.77 -12.33
C PHE A 71 0.03 -17.40 -11.97
N TYR A 72 -0.79 -16.34 -11.96
CA TYR A 72 -0.33 -14.99 -11.64
C TYR A 72 0.13 -14.84 -10.19
N TYR A 73 -0.52 -15.51 -9.26
CA TYR A 73 -0.05 -15.61 -7.87
C TYR A 73 1.35 -16.23 -7.79
N ASN A 74 1.58 -17.33 -8.49
CA ASN A 74 2.89 -17.98 -8.52
C ASN A 74 3.96 -17.13 -9.22
N LEU A 75 3.58 -16.31 -10.20
CA LEU A 75 4.46 -15.39 -10.91
C LEU A 75 4.83 -14.16 -10.09
N SER A 76 3.84 -13.50 -9.46
CA SER A 76 4.03 -12.25 -8.72
C SER A 76 4.63 -12.47 -7.33
N LYS A 77 4.36 -13.62 -6.71
CA LYS A 77 4.64 -13.89 -5.28
C LYS A 77 4.00 -12.87 -4.33
N ALA A 78 2.94 -12.20 -4.77
CA ALA A 78 2.18 -11.28 -3.94
C ALA A 78 1.35 -12.06 -2.88
N ASP A 79 1.07 -11.41 -1.75
CA ASP A 79 0.20 -11.94 -0.70
C ASP A 79 -1.25 -12.05 -1.18
N ILE A 80 -1.68 -11.13 -2.04
CA ILE A 80 -2.99 -11.16 -2.70
C ILE A 80 -2.79 -10.93 -4.20
N THR A 81 -3.39 -11.78 -5.01
CA THR A 81 -3.46 -11.59 -6.47
C THR A 81 -4.91 -11.54 -6.91
N ILE A 82 -5.32 -10.43 -7.53
CA ILE A 82 -6.63 -10.24 -8.15
C ILE A 82 -6.47 -10.49 -9.64
N VAL A 83 -7.31 -11.35 -10.22
CA VAL A 83 -7.39 -11.56 -11.66
C VAL A 83 -8.79 -11.24 -12.13
N TYR A 84 -8.89 -10.30 -13.06
CA TYR A 84 -10.13 -9.88 -13.68
C TYR A 84 -10.13 -10.28 -15.16
N ASP A 85 -11.12 -11.06 -15.57
CA ASP A 85 -11.41 -11.34 -16.97
C ASP A 85 -12.44 -10.35 -17.48
N PHE A 86 -11.98 -9.44 -18.33
CA PHE A 86 -12.83 -8.46 -18.96
C PHE A 86 -13.84 -9.09 -19.93
N GLY A 87 -13.44 -10.14 -20.65
CA GLY A 87 -14.25 -10.75 -21.70
C GLY A 87 -15.50 -11.43 -21.14
N ASP A 88 -15.33 -12.15 -20.04
CA ASP A 88 -16.41 -12.87 -19.36
C ASP A 88 -16.96 -12.13 -18.12
N ASN A 89 -16.42 -10.96 -17.79
CA ASN A 89 -16.70 -10.21 -16.55
C ASN A 89 -16.60 -11.09 -15.29
N LYS A 90 -15.53 -11.89 -15.22
CA LYS A 90 -15.24 -12.78 -14.09
C LYS A 90 -14.11 -12.20 -13.25
N ILE A 91 -14.10 -12.54 -11.97
CA ILE A 91 -13.01 -12.17 -11.07
C ILE A 91 -12.64 -13.35 -10.18
N ALA A 92 -11.34 -13.49 -9.93
CA ALA A 92 -10.79 -14.44 -8.97
C ALA A 92 -9.77 -13.73 -8.07
N ILE A 93 -9.68 -14.19 -6.82
CA ILE A 93 -8.67 -13.73 -5.87
C ILE A 93 -7.88 -14.96 -5.41
N ALA A 94 -6.56 -14.92 -5.57
CA ALA A 94 -5.63 -15.92 -5.08
C ALA A 94 -4.83 -15.38 -3.89
N LYS A 95 -4.55 -16.26 -2.92
CA LYS A 95 -3.81 -15.96 -1.68
C LYS A 95 -3.00 -17.19 -1.21
N PRO A 96 -1.97 -17.03 -0.37
CA PRO A 96 -1.24 -18.14 0.22
C PRO A 96 -2.16 -19.00 1.10
N ARG A 97 -1.97 -20.32 1.05
CA ARG A 97 -2.67 -21.26 1.96
C ARG A 97 -2.12 -21.20 3.39
N GLU A 98 -0.84 -20.87 3.54
CA GLU A 98 -0.13 -20.91 4.82
C GLU A 98 -0.28 -19.62 5.65
N ARG A 99 -0.65 -18.52 5.01
CA ARG A 99 -0.81 -17.21 5.65
C ARG A 99 -2.24 -16.72 5.44
N GLU A 100 -3.01 -16.65 6.51
CA GLU A 100 -4.40 -16.20 6.47
C GLU A 100 -4.46 -14.66 6.40
N VAL A 101 -4.17 -14.12 5.22
CA VAL A 101 -4.26 -12.67 4.94
C VAL A 101 -5.72 -12.23 4.83
N LEU A 102 -6.55 -13.07 4.21
CA LEU A 102 -8.00 -12.95 4.15
C LEU A 102 -8.61 -14.34 4.33
N SER A 103 -9.70 -14.44 5.11
CA SER A 103 -10.45 -15.70 5.23
C SER A 103 -11.25 -15.97 3.95
N ASP A 104 -11.49 -17.24 3.63
CA ASP A 104 -12.28 -17.61 2.45
C ASP A 104 -13.71 -17.06 2.53
N GLN A 105 -14.28 -16.99 3.74
CA GLN A 105 -15.57 -16.36 3.98
C GLN A 105 -15.54 -14.87 3.61
N LYS A 106 -14.47 -14.15 3.94
CA LYS A 106 -14.35 -12.72 3.62
C LYS A 106 -14.20 -12.51 2.12
N ILE A 107 -13.38 -13.33 1.45
CA ILE A 107 -13.26 -13.30 -0.02
C ILE A 107 -14.63 -13.52 -0.65
N ASN A 108 -15.37 -14.54 -0.20
CA ASN A 108 -16.71 -14.79 -0.71
C ASN A 108 -17.65 -13.61 -0.45
N GLN A 109 -17.60 -12.94 0.70
CA GLN A 109 -18.40 -11.73 0.94
C GLN A 109 -18.04 -10.56 0.00
N LEU A 110 -16.75 -10.33 -0.22
CA LEU A 110 -16.25 -9.31 -1.15
C LEU A 110 -16.71 -9.59 -2.59
N LEU A 111 -16.79 -10.86 -2.97
CA LEU A 111 -17.21 -11.29 -4.31
C LEU A 111 -18.73 -11.45 -4.46
N ASP A 112 -19.45 -11.94 -3.46
CA ASP A 112 -20.89 -12.28 -3.52
C ASP A 112 -21.76 -11.03 -3.65
N GLY A 113 -21.40 -9.95 -2.94
CA GLY A 113 -22.05 -8.64 -3.13
C GLY A 113 -21.93 -8.10 -4.55
N ARG A 114 -21.04 -8.68 -5.35
CA ARG A 114 -20.62 -8.23 -6.67
C ARG A 114 -20.99 -9.21 -7.79
N GLN A 115 -20.99 -10.52 -7.54
CA GLN A 115 -21.33 -11.56 -8.52
C GLN A 115 -22.85 -11.80 -8.66
N SER A 116 -23.69 -11.35 -7.73
CA SER A 116 -25.16 -11.46 -7.89
C SER A 116 -25.75 -10.54 -8.97
N GLN A 117 -24.97 -9.62 -9.56
CA GLN A 117 -25.37 -8.79 -10.69
C GLN A 117 -25.00 -9.46 -12.02
N LYS A 118 -25.75 -10.51 -12.36
CA LYS A 118 -25.36 -11.59 -13.28
C LYS A 118 -25.20 -11.26 -14.78
N THR A 119 -25.36 -10.01 -15.21
CA THR A 119 -25.06 -9.55 -16.58
C THR A 119 -25.26 -8.05 -16.65
N PHE A 120 -24.24 -7.28 -16.29
CA PHE A 120 -24.09 -5.94 -16.85
C PHE A 120 -23.09 -6.05 -18.00
N ILE A 121 -23.45 -5.48 -19.14
CA ILE A 121 -22.44 -5.07 -20.12
C ILE A 121 -21.73 -3.92 -19.42
N VAL A 122 -20.62 -4.23 -18.77
CA VAL A 122 -19.81 -3.26 -18.06
C VAL A 122 -19.03 -2.53 -19.14
N ASP A 123 -19.39 -1.28 -19.43
CA ASP A 123 -18.54 -0.42 -20.24
C ASP A 123 -17.16 -0.35 -19.57
N ALA A 124 -16.07 -0.23 -20.33
CA ALA A 124 -14.72 -0.32 -19.76
C ALA A 124 -14.46 0.64 -18.58
N GLY A 125 -15.17 1.78 -18.53
CA GLY A 125 -15.12 2.71 -17.38
C GLY A 125 -15.68 2.14 -16.08
N ASP A 126 -16.69 1.27 -16.14
CA ASP A 126 -17.31 0.67 -14.96
C ASP A 126 -16.45 -0.46 -14.38
N ALA A 127 -15.65 -1.13 -15.20
CA ALA A 127 -14.73 -2.18 -14.76
C ALA A 127 -13.57 -1.60 -13.92
N ASN A 128 -13.06 -0.42 -14.29
CA ASN A 128 -12.06 0.30 -13.50
C ASN A 128 -12.61 0.70 -12.13
N LEU A 129 -13.81 1.28 -12.09
CA LEU A 129 -14.47 1.65 -10.84
C LEU A 129 -14.76 0.42 -9.97
N TYR A 130 -15.15 -0.69 -10.60
CA TYR A 130 -15.39 -1.94 -9.92
C TYR A 130 -14.13 -2.45 -9.19
N LEU A 131 -13.00 -2.50 -9.90
CA LEU A 131 -11.73 -2.94 -9.31
C LEU A 131 -11.20 -1.95 -8.28
N LEU A 132 -11.32 -0.64 -8.52
CA LEU A 132 -10.98 0.39 -7.55
C LEU A 132 -11.72 0.16 -6.23
N ASN A 133 -13.04 -0.03 -6.28
CA ASN A 133 -13.83 -0.29 -5.08
C ASN A 133 -13.44 -1.62 -4.42
N LEU A 134 -13.07 -2.64 -5.18
CA LEU A 134 -12.63 -3.92 -4.62
C LEU A 134 -11.28 -3.78 -3.89
N VAL A 135 -10.33 -3.04 -4.47
CA VAL A 135 -9.03 -2.78 -3.86
C VAL A 135 -9.19 -1.99 -2.56
N GLU A 136 -10.04 -0.95 -2.55
CA GLU A 136 -10.33 -0.19 -1.32
C GLU A 136 -11.09 -1.00 -0.26
N ASP A 137 -12.00 -1.88 -0.65
CA ASP A 137 -12.65 -2.80 0.29
C ASP A 137 -11.62 -3.74 0.91
N ILE A 138 -10.76 -4.38 0.11
CA ILE A 138 -9.71 -5.28 0.62
C ILE A 138 -8.78 -4.51 1.55
N LYS A 139 -8.35 -3.30 1.18
CA LYS A 139 -7.51 -2.43 2.00
C LYS A 139 -8.18 -2.09 3.33
N THR A 140 -9.48 -1.79 3.31
CA THR A 140 -10.27 -1.54 4.51
C THR A 140 -10.35 -2.78 5.38
N GLU A 141 -10.56 -3.96 4.79
CA GLU A 141 -10.59 -5.23 5.51
C GLU A 141 -9.26 -5.58 6.13
N LEU A 142 -8.14 -5.40 5.43
CA LEU A 142 -6.80 -5.65 5.98
C LEU A 142 -6.47 -4.70 7.14
N ARG A 143 -6.85 -3.42 7.01
CA ARG A 143 -6.72 -2.44 8.11
C ARG A 143 -7.64 -2.77 9.29
N SER A 144 -8.83 -3.28 9.01
CA SER A 144 -9.78 -3.67 10.04
C SER A 144 -9.41 -5.02 10.69
N GLY A 145 -8.73 -5.90 9.95
CA GLY A 145 -8.19 -7.17 10.46
C GLY A 145 -6.90 -6.98 11.25
N GLU A 146 -6.20 -5.85 11.04
CA GLU A 146 -5.19 -5.34 11.97
C GLU A 146 -5.82 -4.76 13.25
N LYS A 147 -7.15 -4.53 13.29
CA LYS A 147 -7.85 -4.61 14.57
C LYS A 147 -7.98 -6.09 14.89
N ILE A 148 -7.07 -6.54 15.72
CA ILE A 148 -7.13 -7.85 16.33
C ILE A 148 -8.43 -7.93 17.14
N TYR A 149 -9.54 -8.32 16.50
CA TYR A 149 -10.74 -8.78 17.19
C TYR A 149 -10.33 -10.05 17.95
N GLY A 150 -10.00 -9.90 19.22
CA GLY A 150 -9.80 -11.03 20.13
C GLY A 150 -8.41 -11.17 20.76
N VAL A 151 -7.51 -10.20 20.59
CA VAL A 151 -6.48 -10.00 21.62
C VAL A 151 -7.03 -8.89 22.47
N CYS A 152 -7.63 -9.25 23.61
CA CYS A 152 -7.83 -8.31 24.70
C CYS A 152 -6.49 -7.60 24.87
N SER A 153 -6.46 -6.30 24.60
CA SER A 153 -5.24 -5.53 24.73
C SER A 153 -4.90 -5.52 26.21
N ILE A 154 -3.99 -6.40 26.62
CA ILE A 154 -3.37 -6.36 27.96
C ILE A 154 -2.51 -5.09 28.10
N ILE A 155 -2.36 -4.33 27.01
CA ILE A 155 -1.63 -3.08 26.89
C ILE A 155 -2.67 -2.02 26.53
N LYS A 156 -2.71 -0.93 27.31
CA LYS A 156 -3.64 0.20 27.12
C LYS A 156 -3.41 0.86 25.75
N ASP A 157 -4.29 0.60 24.79
CA ASP A 157 -4.22 1.07 23.40
C ASP A 157 -5.19 2.23 23.10
N GLY A 158 -5.94 2.65 24.12
CA GLY A 158 -6.87 3.77 24.05
C GLY A 158 -8.23 3.43 23.43
N TYR A 159 -8.54 2.15 23.22
CA TYR A 159 -9.85 1.68 22.78
C TYR A 159 -10.47 0.70 23.79
N CYS A 160 -11.49 1.14 24.50
CA CYS A 160 -12.27 0.23 25.34
C CYS A 160 -13.11 -0.73 24.47
N ASN A 161 -12.82 -2.02 24.57
CA ASN A 161 -13.66 -3.09 24.06
C ASN A 161 -14.46 -3.75 25.18
N GLU A 162 -15.72 -3.36 25.34
CA GLU A 162 -16.62 -3.89 26.39
C GLU A 162 -16.84 -5.42 26.34
N SER A 163 -16.50 -6.08 25.22
CA SER A 163 -16.57 -7.54 25.10
C SER A 163 -15.34 -8.27 25.66
N CYS A 164 -14.31 -7.53 26.06
CA CYS A 164 -13.10 -8.05 26.69
C CYS A 164 -13.21 -7.96 28.22
N TYR A 165 -13.17 -9.12 28.88
CA TYR A 165 -13.04 -9.21 30.33
C TYR A 165 -11.59 -8.79 30.67
N ASP A 166 -11.41 -7.66 31.35
CA ASP A 166 -10.11 -7.02 31.68
C ASP A 166 -9.43 -6.22 30.55
N ASP A 167 -10.22 -5.53 29.72
CA ASP A 167 -9.66 -4.42 28.94
C ASP A 167 -9.35 -3.24 29.86
N LEU A 168 -8.06 -2.97 30.01
CA LEU A 168 -7.50 -1.93 30.84
C LEU A 168 -7.87 -0.51 30.37
N ASP A 169 -8.36 -0.35 29.13
CA ASP A 169 -8.90 0.91 28.59
C ASP A 169 -10.37 1.14 28.99
N CYS A 170 -11.06 0.13 29.54
CA CYS A 170 -12.44 0.22 30.01
C CYS A 170 -12.59 0.61 31.49
N ASP A 171 -11.49 0.77 32.23
CA ASP A 171 -11.46 1.08 33.66
C ASP A 171 -11.78 2.56 33.96
N CYS A 172 -12.92 3.05 33.48
CA CYS A 172 -13.39 4.41 33.70
C CYS A 172 -14.22 4.57 34.97
N GLY A 173 -14.02 5.67 35.70
CA GLY A 173 -14.88 6.11 36.81
C GLY A 173 -14.22 6.18 38.17
N ASN A 174 -12.88 6.24 38.23
CA ASN A 174 -12.11 6.47 39.45
C ASN A 174 -12.01 7.98 39.81
N GLY A 175 -12.45 8.87 38.90
CA GLY A 175 -12.46 10.33 39.08
C GLY A 175 -11.15 11.04 38.73
N ILE A 176 -10.17 10.34 38.16
CA ILE A 176 -8.87 10.86 37.70
C ILE A 176 -8.72 10.46 36.23
N CYS A 177 -8.59 11.44 35.33
CA CYS A 177 -8.26 11.16 33.92
C CYS A 177 -6.84 10.60 33.84
N GLU A 178 -6.71 9.27 33.79
CA GLU A 178 -5.41 8.61 33.70
C GLU A 178 -4.77 8.84 32.32
N TYR A 179 -3.46 8.60 32.21
CA TYR A 179 -2.65 9.00 31.05
C TYR A 179 -2.98 8.30 29.71
N HIS A 180 -3.95 7.39 29.68
CA HIS A 180 -4.39 6.63 28.51
C HIS A 180 -5.90 6.78 28.29
N GLU A 181 -6.58 7.40 29.25
CA GLU A 181 -7.98 7.75 29.13
C GLU A 181 -8.09 9.05 28.32
N ASN A 182 -9.09 9.14 27.47
CA ASN A 182 -9.40 10.38 26.75
C ASN A 182 -10.87 10.72 26.91
N TYR A 183 -11.27 11.92 26.48
CA TYR A 183 -12.65 12.37 26.62
C TYR A 183 -13.66 11.50 25.85
N ILE A 184 -13.23 10.85 24.75
CA ILE A 184 -14.10 10.02 23.91
C ILE A 184 -14.38 8.68 24.59
N THR A 185 -13.35 8.03 25.14
CA THR A 185 -13.49 6.73 25.79
C THR A 185 -13.90 6.82 27.26
N CYS A 186 -13.48 7.90 27.94
CA CYS A 186 -13.61 8.06 29.39
C CYS A 186 -14.18 9.42 29.80
N GLN A 187 -15.33 9.77 29.23
CA GLN A 187 -15.93 11.09 29.42
C GLN A 187 -16.14 11.45 30.90
N LYS A 188 -16.42 10.47 31.76
CA LYS A 188 -16.71 10.69 33.19
C LYS A 188 -15.51 11.30 33.94
N ASP A 189 -14.30 10.82 33.65
CA ASP A 189 -13.09 11.22 34.38
C ASP A 189 -12.32 12.31 33.63
N CYS A 190 -12.36 12.29 32.30
CA CYS A 190 -11.62 13.23 31.43
C CYS A 190 -12.38 14.50 31.01
N LYS A 191 -13.63 14.70 31.46
CA LYS A 191 -14.44 15.89 31.10
C LYS A 191 -13.76 17.22 31.41
N LYS A 192 -13.07 17.31 32.53
CA LYS A 192 -12.40 18.56 32.93
C LYS A 192 -11.17 18.83 32.10
N THR A 193 -10.40 17.80 31.75
CA THR A 193 -9.17 17.94 30.96
C THR A 193 -9.49 18.48 29.55
N SER A 194 -10.60 18.04 28.94
CA SER A 194 -11.05 18.54 27.63
C SER A 194 -11.55 19.99 27.67
N GLU A 195 -12.08 20.47 28.80
CA GLU A 195 -12.54 21.87 28.94
C GLU A 195 -11.37 22.86 29.00
N TYR A 196 -10.20 22.42 29.46
CA TYR A 196 -9.01 23.27 29.54
C TYR A 196 -8.06 23.11 28.35
N GLY A 197 -8.27 22.15 27.45
CA GLY A 197 -7.44 21.95 26.25
C GLY A 197 -5.97 21.62 26.54
N CYS A 198 -5.63 21.38 27.81
CA CYS A 198 -4.26 21.13 28.24
C CYS A 198 -4.07 19.65 28.45
N ALA A 199 -3.89 18.93 27.35
CA ALA A 199 -3.49 17.55 27.40
C ALA A 199 -2.02 17.47 27.85
N ILE A 200 -1.74 16.66 28.87
CA ILE A 200 -0.37 16.25 29.22
C ILE A 200 0.15 15.25 28.16
N LEU A 201 -0.76 14.71 27.34
CA LEU A 201 -0.54 13.74 26.30
C LEU A 201 -0.66 14.40 24.93
N SER A 202 0.03 13.82 23.96
CA SER A 202 0.00 14.29 22.59
C SER A 202 -1.39 14.10 22.00
N ASP A 203 -2.14 15.18 21.83
CA ASP A 203 -3.39 15.23 21.06
C ASP A 203 -3.18 15.82 19.66
N ASN A 204 -1.90 16.07 19.32
CA ASN A 204 -1.42 16.65 18.08
C ASN A 204 -1.85 18.11 17.90
N TYR A 205 -2.23 18.79 18.98
CA TYR A 205 -2.61 20.19 19.00
C TYR A 205 -1.83 20.96 20.05
N CYS A 206 -0.88 21.78 19.62
CA CYS A 206 -0.09 22.61 20.53
C CYS A 206 -0.93 23.78 21.10
N ASP A 207 -1.41 23.64 22.34
CA ASP A 207 -2.04 24.72 23.09
C ASP A 207 -1.00 25.51 23.91
N LYS A 208 -0.78 26.76 23.49
CA LYS A 208 0.22 27.66 24.08
C LYS A 208 -0.24 28.31 25.38
N ASN A 209 -1.52 28.22 25.72
CA ASN A 209 -2.09 28.89 26.89
C ASN A 209 -2.10 28.00 28.14
N CYS A 210 -1.49 26.81 28.05
CA CYS A 210 -1.48 25.89 29.16
C CYS A 210 -0.56 26.33 30.31
N PRO A 211 -1.01 26.16 31.57
CA PRO A 211 -0.19 26.46 32.73
C PRO A 211 1.02 25.52 32.86
N LEU A 212 0.94 24.35 32.21
CA LEU A 212 2.04 23.41 31.99
C LEU A 212 2.33 23.35 30.49
N THR A 213 3.60 23.22 30.12
CA THR A 213 4.01 23.17 28.72
C THR A 213 3.42 21.93 28.04
N ASP A 214 2.60 22.15 27.04
CA ASP A 214 2.01 21.11 26.20
C ASP A 214 3.13 20.31 25.47
N ILE A 215 2.99 18.98 25.51
CA ILE A 215 3.96 18.06 24.93
C ILE A 215 4.03 18.17 23.41
N ASP A 216 2.92 18.49 22.74
CA ASP A 216 2.85 18.68 21.29
C ASP A 216 3.60 19.93 20.83
N CYS A 217 3.60 20.97 21.66
CA CYS A 217 4.44 22.15 21.42
C CYS A 217 5.94 21.81 21.46
N SER A 218 6.32 20.84 22.28
CA SER A 218 7.71 20.39 22.39
C SER A 218 8.11 19.53 21.19
N PHE A 219 7.24 18.59 20.78
CA PHE A 219 7.48 17.71 19.63
C PHE A 219 7.46 18.44 18.28
N GLY A 220 6.59 19.42 18.09
CA GLY A 220 6.55 20.21 16.85
C GLY A 220 7.89 20.88 16.54
N SER A 221 8.54 21.45 17.56
CA SER A 221 9.86 22.10 17.41
C SER A 221 10.99 21.10 17.11
N LEU A 222 10.89 19.86 17.62
CA LEU A 222 11.83 18.79 17.34
C LEU A 222 11.63 18.23 15.91
N SER A 223 10.38 18.02 15.52
CA SER A 223 9.97 17.55 14.21
C SER A 223 10.49 18.48 13.11
N GLU A 224 10.21 19.78 13.19
CA GLU A 224 10.69 20.77 12.20
C GLU A 224 12.22 20.74 12.04
N LYS A 225 12.97 20.73 13.15
CA LYS A 225 14.44 20.63 13.11
C LYS A 225 14.93 19.35 12.46
N THR A 226 14.24 18.23 12.69
CA THR A 226 14.62 16.92 12.15
C THR A 226 14.32 16.85 10.65
N PHE A 227 13.17 17.39 10.21
CA PHE A 227 12.81 17.51 8.80
C PHE A 227 13.76 18.44 8.04
N ASP A 228 14.21 19.55 8.63
CA ASP A 228 15.20 20.43 8.00
C ASP A 228 16.55 19.75 7.81
N ILE A 229 16.99 18.95 8.79
CA ILE A 229 18.21 18.13 8.68
C ILE A 229 18.05 17.07 7.58
N ALA A 230 16.89 16.40 7.51
CA ALA A 230 16.60 15.41 6.48
C ALA A 230 16.56 16.02 5.07
N LYS A 231 15.93 17.19 4.91
CA LYS A 231 15.86 17.94 3.66
C LYS A 231 17.26 18.33 3.18
N LYS A 232 18.15 18.71 4.09
CA LYS A 232 19.56 19.01 3.80
C LYS A 232 20.38 17.77 3.37
N LYS A 233 20.01 16.56 3.84
CA LYS A 233 20.63 15.29 3.41
C LYS A 233 20.12 14.80 2.04
N ARG A 234 18.88 15.11 1.67
CA ARG A 234 18.33 14.70 0.36
C ARG A 234 19.02 15.42 -0.80
N THR A 235 19.36 16.69 -0.62
CA THR A 235 20.11 17.47 -1.60
C THR A 235 21.53 16.95 -1.80
N THR A 236 22.21 16.48 -0.75
CA THR A 236 23.56 15.91 -0.90
C THR A 236 23.57 14.57 -1.62
N ALA A 237 22.53 13.74 -1.45
CA ALA A 237 22.41 12.46 -2.16
C ALA A 237 22.22 12.64 -3.68
N VAL A 238 21.34 13.56 -4.08
CA VAL A 238 21.09 13.86 -5.51
C VAL A 238 22.34 14.43 -6.19
N VAL A 239 23.04 15.35 -5.53
CA VAL A 239 24.29 15.91 -6.05
C VAL A 239 25.38 14.83 -6.19
N LEU A 240 25.51 13.93 -5.21
CA LEU A 240 26.47 12.83 -5.28
C LEU A 240 26.17 11.87 -6.44
N GLN A 241 24.89 11.54 -6.67
CA GLN A 241 24.48 10.67 -7.77
C GLN A 241 24.78 11.30 -9.14
N ALA A 242 24.55 12.60 -9.30
CA ALA A 242 24.90 13.34 -10.52
C ALA A 242 26.42 13.34 -10.79
N VAL A 243 27.23 13.52 -9.75
CA VAL A 243 28.70 13.50 -9.87
C VAL A 243 29.21 12.11 -10.26
N ILE A 244 28.70 11.04 -9.64
CA ILE A 244 29.08 9.67 -9.99
C ILE A 244 28.66 9.34 -11.44
N GLY A 245 27.45 9.74 -11.84
CA GLY A 245 26.96 9.56 -13.21
C GLY A 245 27.87 10.25 -14.24
N ALA A 246 28.28 11.50 -13.97
CA ALA A 246 29.17 12.24 -14.86
C ALA A 246 30.57 11.60 -14.99
N LEU A 247 31.13 11.08 -13.89
CA LEU A 247 32.42 10.36 -13.91
C LEU A 247 32.36 9.08 -14.73
N LEU A 248 31.29 8.29 -14.57
CA LEU A 248 31.09 7.06 -15.35
C LEU A 248 30.94 7.36 -16.84
N PHE A 249 30.19 8.41 -17.19
CA PHE A 249 30.04 8.85 -18.57
C PHE A 249 31.38 9.23 -19.20
N MET A 250 32.21 10.02 -18.49
CA MET A 250 33.55 10.37 -18.94
C MET A 250 34.44 9.13 -19.16
N LEU A 251 34.37 8.14 -18.28
CA LEU A 251 35.11 6.88 -18.46
C LEU A 251 34.69 6.13 -19.73
N VAL A 252 33.38 6.06 -20.02
CA VAL A 252 32.87 5.42 -21.24
C VAL A 252 33.36 6.16 -22.49
N VAL A 253 33.34 7.49 -22.49
CA VAL A 253 33.86 8.30 -23.61
C VAL A 253 35.35 8.06 -23.85
N ILE A 254 36.16 8.03 -22.78
CA ILE A 254 37.59 7.71 -22.88
C ILE A 254 37.80 6.31 -23.45
N LEU A 255 36.99 5.33 -23.02
CA LEU A 255 37.11 3.95 -23.45
C LEU A 255 36.75 3.78 -24.93
N ILE A 256 35.68 4.44 -25.40
CA ILE A 256 35.32 4.51 -26.82
C ILE A 256 36.46 5.14 -27.63
N TYR A 257 37.00 6.26 -27.17
CA TYR A 257 38.11 6.95 -27.83
C TYR A 257 39.36 6.05 -27.96
N VAL A 258 39.72 5.33 -26.89
CA VAL A 258 40.84 4.37 -26.89
C VAL A 258 40.59 3.24 -27.88
N LEU A 259 39.37 2.68 -27.91
CA LEU A 259 39.00 1.61 -28.83
C LEU A 259 39.05 2.06 -30.30
N GLU A 260 38.59 3.26 -30.61
CA GLU A 260 38.68 3.82 -31.97
C GLU A 260 40.12 4.02 -32.40
N LYS A 261 40.95 4.60 -31.53
CA LYS A 261 42.38 4.82 -31.82
C LYS A 261 43.12 3.51 -32.07
N ASN A 262 42.76 2.43 -31.37
CA ASN A 262 43.42 1.13 -31.50
C ASN A 262 43.04 0.37 -32.78
N LYS A 263 41.86 0.64 -33.37
CA LYS A 263 41.44 0.02 -34.64
C LYS A 263 42.29 0.45 -35.85
N GLY A 264 42.99 1.58 -35.77
CA GLY A 264 43.86 2.08 -36.84
C GLY A 264 45.19 1.32 -37.03
N PHE A 265 45.52 0.34 -36.17
CA PHE A 265 46.85 -0.32 -36.19
C PHE A 265 46.90 -1.66 -36.94
N LYS A 266 45.80 -2.20 -37.45
CA LYS A 266 45.87 -3.38 -38.33
C LYS A 266 46.10 -2.94 -39.77
N LYS A 267 47.37 -2.80 -40.16
CA LYS A 267 47.74 -2.82 -41.58
C LYS A 267 47.40 -4.21 -42.14
N PRO A 268 46.63 -4.32 -43.23
CA PRO A 268 46.45 -5.59 -43.91
C PRO A 268 47.81 -6.03 -44.47
N GLN A 269 48.21 -7.27 -44.14
CA GLN A 269 49.29 -8.00 -44.81
C GLN A 269 48.73 -8.73 -46.02
#